data_AF-A0A4Z0M393-F1
#
_entry.id   AF-A0A4Z0M393-F1
#
_cell.length_a   1.000
_cell.length_b   1.000
_cell.length_c   1.000
_cell.angle_alpha   90.00
_cell.angle_beta   90.00
_cell.angle_gamma   90.00
#
_symmetry.space_group_name_H-M   'P 1'
#
loop_
_entity.id
_entity.type
_entity.pdbx_description
1 polymer ?
#
loop_
_entity_poly.entity_id
_entity_poly.type
_entity_poly.pdbx_seq_one_letter_code
_entity_poly.pdbx_strand_id
1 'polypeptide(L)' 'MTAQAREFDASELCSRKLWQLVQGDDRESVTASELQQAVEELATRRHYLAELAQMGKLGASSTH' A
#
# COMPACT_ATOMS: atom_id res chain seq x y z
N MET A 1 -13.08 2.07 -28.94
CA MET A 1 -12.26 1.36 -27.95
C MET A 1 -12.46 2.08 -26.61
N THR A 2 -13.31 1.54 -25.76
CA THR A 2 -13.60 2.12 -24.44
C THR A 2 -12.43 1.80 -23.52
N ALA A 3 -11.69 2.82 -23.09
CA ALA A 3 -10.73 2.69 -22.01
C ALA A 3 -11.49 2.16 -20.79
N GLN A 4 -11.29 0.89 -20.48
CA GLN A 4 -11.82 0.28 -19.27
C GLN A 4 -11.16 1.03 -18.12
N ALA A 5 -11.91 1.93 -17.48
CA ALA A 5 -11.50 2.56 -16.24
C ALA A 5 -11.29 1.42 -15.25
N ARG A 6 -10.03 1.00 -15.08
CA ARG A 6 -9.65 0.18 -13.95
C ARG A 6 -9.96 1.04 -12.74
N GLU A 7 -10.97 0.63 -11.96
CA GLU A 7 -11.19 1.18 -10.63
C GLU A 7 -10.00 0.73 -9.79
N PHE A 8 -8.95 1.55 -9.81
CA PHE A 8 -7.80 1.36 -8.95
C PHE A 8 -8.22 1.71 -7.54
N ASP A 9 -8.16 0.71 -6.66
CA ASP A 9 -8.39 0.87 -5.24
C ASP A 9 -7.12 0.43 -4.49
N ALA A 10 -6.43 1.40 -3.88
CA ALA A 10 -5.23 1.13 -3.10
C ALA A 10 -5.51 0.24 -1.88
N SER A 11 -6.73 0.28 -1.32
CA SER A 11 -7.10 -0.50 -0.14
C SER A 11 -7.16 -2.00 -0.44
N GLU A 12 -7.56 -2.39 -1.65
CA GLU A 12 -7.61 -3.76 -2.13
C GLU A 12 -6.21 -4.35 -2.40
N LEU A 13 -5.18 -3.50 -2.51
CA LEU A 13 -3.80 -3.94 -2.75
C LEU A 13 -3.12 -4.33 -1.45
N CYS A 14 -2.31 -5.40 -1.48
CA CYS A 14 -1.46 -5.78 -0.36
C CYS A 14 -0.27 -4.82 -0.19
N SER A 15 0.25 -4.70 1.03
CA SER A 15 1.34 -3.75 1.38
C SER A 15 2.58 -3.89 0.49
N ARG A 16 2.90 -5.13 0.11
CA ARG A 16 3.99 -5.42 -0.84
C ARG A 16 3.73 -4.82 -2.22
N LYS A 17 2.50 -4.98 -2.75
CA LYS A 17 2.14 -4.44 -4.07
C LYS A 17 2.13 -2.91 -4.06
N LEU A 18 1.61 -2.31 -2.98
CA LEU A 18 1.70 -0.86 -2.76
C LEU A 18 3.16 -0.40 -2.76
N TRP A 19 4.05 -1.13 -2.10
CA TRP A 19 5.49 -0.82 -2.10
C TRP A 19 6.11 -0.89 -3.51
N GLN A 20 5.77 -1.91 -4.31
CA GLN A 20 6.27 -2.03 -5.69
C GLN A 20 5.79 -0.88 -6.59
N LEU A 21 4.53 -0.46 -6.45
CA LEU A 21 3.98 0.70 -7.16
C LEU A 21 4.72 1.98 -6.77
N VAL A 22 4.97 2.18 -5.48
CA VAL A 22 5.69 3.35 -4.95
C VAL A 22 7.16 3.38 -5.40
N GLN A 23 7.83 2.22 -5.47
CA GLN A 23 9.19 2.13 -5.98
C GLN A 23 9.30 2.28 -7.50
N GLY A 24 8.17 2.26 -8.21
CA GLY A 24 8.13 2.47 -9.65
C GLY A 24 8.37 1.21 -10.48
N ASP A 25 8.27 0.02 -9.88
CA ASP A 25 8.35 -1.26 -10.60
C ASP A 25 7.18 -1.43 -11.61
N ASP A 26 6.05 -0.76 -11.36
CA ASP A 26 4.81 -0.83 -12.15
C ASP A 26 4.42 0.55 -12.77
N ARG A 27 5.38 1.47 -12.90
CA ARG A 27 5.13 2.90 -13.21
C ARG A 27 4.48 3.16 -14.58
N GLU A 28 4.57 2.23 -15.52
CA GLU A 28 3.91 2.34 -16.84
C GLU A 28 2.40 2.12 -16.79
N SER A 29 1.87 1.54 -15.70
CA SER A 29 0.46 1.13 -15.60
C SER A 29 -0.37 1.96 -14.61
N VAL A 30 0.22 2.99 -13.99
CA VAL A 30 -0.42 3.79 -12.93
C VAL A 30 -0.25 5.28 -13.18
N THR A 31 -1.34 6.00 -13.02
CA THR A 31 -1.42 7.46 -13.04
C THR A 31 -0.85 8.06 -11.75
N ALA A 32 -0.57 9.36 -11.78
CA ALA A 32 -0.09 10.09 -10.60
C ALA A 32 -1.09 10.04 -9.42
N SER A 33 -2.40 10.05 -9.70
CA SER A 33 -3.45 9.95 -8.68
C SER A 33 -3.47 8.57 -8.02
N GLU A 34 -3.33 7.50 -8.79
CA GLU A 34 -3.27 6.13 -8.28
C GLU A 34 -1.99 5.89 -7.45
N LEU A 35 -0.86 6.46 -7.91
CA LEU A 35 0.38 6.44 -7.14
C LEU A 35 0.22 7.16 -5.80
N GLN A 36 -0.45 8.33 -5.79
CA GLN A 36 -0.71 9.08 -4.57
C GLN A 36 -1.59 8.28 -3.59
N GLN A 37 -2.66 7.64 -4.08
CA GLN A 37 -3.49 6.75 -3.27
C GLN A 37 -2.69 5.58 -2.69
N ALA A 38 -1.76 4.99 -3.48
CA ALA A 38 -0.90 3.92 -3.00
C ALA A 38 0.04 4.38 -1.87
N VAL A 39 0.59 5.59 -1.98
CA VAL A 39 1.44 6.20 -0.93
C VAL A 39 0.64 6.44 0.34
N GLU A 40 -0.56 7.01 0.23
CA GLU A 40 -1.43 7.31 1.37
C GLU A 40 -1.86 6.05 2.12
N GLU A 41 -2.28 5.01 1.39
CA GLU A 41 -2.68 3.75 2.00
C GLU A 41 -1.51 3.05 2.69
N LEU A 42 -0.33 3.06 2.05
CA LEU A 42 0.88 2.48 2.62
C LEU A 42 1.34 3.24 3.88
N ALA A 43 1.25 4.57 3.89
CA ALA A 43 1.55 5.40 5.05
C ALA A 43 0.58 5.11 6.20
N THR A 44 -0.72 4.99 5.89
CA THR A 44 -1.79 4.64 6.84
C THR A 44 -1.53 3.28 7.48
N ARG A 45 -1.21 2.25 6.68
CA ARG A 45 -0.86 0.92 7.21
C ARG A 45 0.35 0.96 8.12
N ARG A 46 1.40 1.71 7.74
CA ARG A 46 2.60 1.85 8.56
C ARG A 46 2.34 2.62 9.85
N HIS A 47 1.44 3.61 9.82
CA HIS A 47 0.98 4.32 11.00
C HIS A 47 0.27 3.37 11.97
N TYR A 48 -0.70 2.59 11.51
CA TYR A 48 -1.38 1.60 12.35
C TYR A 48 -0.43 0.54 12.90
N LEU A 49 0.56 0.08 12.12
CA LEU A 49 1.59 -0.82 12.62
C LEU A 49 2.42 -0.19 13.74
N ALA A 50 2.78 1.09 13.60
CA ALA A 50 3.50 1.83 14.63
C ALA A 50 2.64 2.02 15.90
N GLU A 51 1.36 2.34 15.75
CA GLU A 51 0.42 2.45 16.88
C GLU A 51 0.25 1.11 17.60
N LEU A 52 0.05 0.02 16.85
CA LEU A 52 -0.04 -1.33 17.42
C LEU A 52 1.25 -1.74 18.14
N ALA A 53 2.42 -1.32 17.63
CA ALA A 53 3.70 -1.53 18.30
C ALA A 53 3.79 -0.73 19.61
N GLN A 54 3.38 0.55 19.60
CA GLN A 54 3.35 1.39 20.79
C GLN A 54 2.40 0.84 21.87
N MET A 55 1.28 0.26 21.46
CA MET A 55 0.34 -0.40 22.36
C MET A 55 0.82 -1.76 22.88
N GLY A 56 2.01 -2.22 22.46
CA GLY A 56 2.55 -3.55 22.82
C GLY A 56 1.76 -4.71 22.21
N LYS A 57 0.87 -4.44 21.25
CA LYS A 57 0.03 -5.43 20.58
C LYS A 57 0.68 -6.04 19.34
N LEU A 58 1.69 -5.37 18.78
CA LEU A 58 2.56 -5.95 17.77
C LEU A 58 3.50 -6.95 18.45
N GLY A 59 2.94 -8.09 18.83
CA GLY A 59 3.64 -9.18 19.52
C GLY A 59 4.58 -9.92 18.58
N ALA A 60 5.77 -10.24 19.10
CA ALA A 60 6.77 -11.12 18.53
C ALA A 60 6.15 -12.31 17.77
N SER A 61 6.15 -12.23 16.44
CA SER A 61 5.81 -13.36 15.57
C SER A 61 6.80 -13.41 14.41
N SER A 62 8.08 -13.56 14.76
CA SER A 62 9.14 -14.11 13.90
C SER A 62 10.38 -14.44 14.74
N THR A 63 10.29 -15.47 15.57
CA THR A 63 11.43 -16.35 15.88
C THR A 63 10.85 -17.73 16.14
N HIS A 64 10.78 -18.55 15.10
CA HIS A 64 10.80 -19.99 15.23
C HIS A 64 11.47 -20.61 14.00
#